data_AF-A0AAN0K005-F1
#
_entry.id   AF-A0AAN0K005-F1
#
_cell.length_a   1.000
_cell.length_b   1.000
_cell.length_c   1.000
_cell.angle_alpha   90.00
_cell.angle_beta   90.00
_cell.angle_gamma   90.00
#
_symmetry.space_group_name_H-M   'P 1'
#
loop_
_entity.id
_entity.type
_entity.pdbx_description
1 polymer ?
#
loop_
_entity_poly.entity_id
_entity_poly.type
_entity_poly.pdbx_seq_one_letter_code
_entity_poly.pdbx_strand_id
1 'polypeptide(L)'
;MSFLGLLGGSAKTSVDLAELQRKNSQIQYDEIQKVTSYVLGKTKLRPKLGIICGSGLGGLANEVKDQQVIPYAEIDGFPKCTVQGHAGNLVLGYLSGVPTVCMQGRLHFYEGHPAWLVTMPIIIYSFPIGYNANYYLLVPHRLQCQLLFTHSP
;
A
#
# COMPACT_ATOMS: atom_id res chain seq x y z
N MET A 1 -48.18 31.81 37.45
CA MET A 1 -46.80 31.91 37.96
C MET A 1 -46.01 30.77 37.33
N SER A 2 -45.05 31.11 36.49
CA SER A 2 -44.34 30.22 35.56
C SER A 2 -43.35 29.31 36.28
N PHE A 3 -43.47 28.00 36.06
CA PHE A 3 -42.44 27.01 36.34
C PHE A 3 -41.40 27.09 35.21
N LEU A 4 -40.31 27.85 35.42
CA LEU A 4 -39.23 27.95 34.45
C LEU A 4 -38.24 26.81 34.72
N GLY A 5 -38.19 25.86 33.80
CA GLY A 5 -37.34 24.68 33.88
C GLY A 5 -35.85 25.01 33.81
N LEU A 6 -35.08 24.38 34.69
CA LEU A 6 -33.73 23.93 34.36
C LEU A 6 -33.82 22.94 33.19
N LEU A 7 -32.89 23.01 32.24
CA LEU A 7 -32.00 21.93 31.79
C LEU A 7 -31.44 22.27 30.40
N GLY A 8 -30.14 22.03 30.22
CA GLY A 8 -29.60 21.71 28.91
C GLY A 8 -28.52 22.63 28.36
N GLY A 9 -27.42 22.79 29.09
CA GLY A 9 -26.13 22.99 28.45
C GLY A 9 -25.79 21.76 27.61
N SER A 10 -26.10 21.80 26.31
CA SER A 10 -25.64 20.80 25.35
C SER A 10 -24.42 21.38 24.64
N ALA A 11 -23.24 21.04 25.14
CA ALA A 11 -21.98 21.30 24.44
C ALA A 11 -22.03 20.53 23.11
N LYS A 12 -22.31 21.26 22.03
CA LYS A 12 -22.20 20.75 20.66
C LYS A 12 -20.72 20.50 20.37
N THR A 13 -20.23 19.27 20.52
CA THR A 13 -19.03 18.84 19.81
C THR A 13 -19.39 18.61 18.35
N SER A 14 -19.61 19.70 17.60
CA SER A 14 -19.67 19.64 16.15
C SER A 14 -18.25 19.47 15.63
N VAL A 15 -17.79 18.22 15.57
CA VAL A 15 -16.51 17.94 14.92
C VAL A 15 -16.68 18.25 13.43
N ASP A 16 -15.88 19.19 12.92
CA ASP A 16 -15.89 19.55 11.52
C ASP A 16 -15.40 18.36 10.69
N LEU A 17 -16.29 17.82 9.84
CA LEU A 17 -16.00 16.69 8.97
C LEU A 17 -14.82 16.99 8.03
N ALA A 18 -14.65 18.25 7.59
CA ALA A 18 -13.52 18.65 6.77
C ALA A 18 -12.21 18.61 7.56
N GLU A 19 -12.25 18.97 8.85
CA GLU A 19 -11.08 18.86 9.74
C GLU A 19 -10.68 17.41 10.00
N LEU A 20 -11.65 16.53 10.23
CA LEU A 20 -11.40 15.09 10.35
C LEU A 20 -10.83 14.49 9.08
N GLN A 21 -11.40 14.83 7.93
CA GLN A 21 -10.89 14.36 6.63
C GLN A 21 -9.44 14.80 6.42
N ARG A 22 -9.12 16.06 6.70
CA ARG A 22 -7.75 16.58 6.58
C ARG A 22 -6.78 15.90 7.53
N LYS A 23 -7.17 15.68 8.79
CA LYS A 23 -6.37 14.94 9.78
C LYS A 23 -6.12 13.51 9.31
N ASN A 24 -7.15 12.83 8.81
CA ASN A 24 -7.02 11.47 8.28
C ASN A 24 -6.08 11.41 7.06
N SER A 25 -6.19 12.35 6.12
CA SER A 25 -5.26 12.43 4.98
C SER A 25 -3.82 12.68 5.41
N GLN A 26 -3.60 13.52 6.43
CA GLN A 26 -2.26 13.75 6.97
C GLN A 26 -1.69 12.48 7.59
N ILE A 27 -2.47 11.77 8.41
CA ILE A 27 -2.06 10.49 9.00
C ILE A 27 -1.70 9.48 7.91
N GLN A 28 -2.52 9.36 6.86
CA GLN A 28 -2.24 8.46 5.73
C GLN A 28 -0.91 8.80 5.05
N TYR A 29 -0.65 10.08 4.81
CA TYR A 29 0.61 10.53 4.21
C TYR A 29 1.81 10.18 5.11
N ASP A 30 1.71 10.43 6.40
CA ASP A 30 2.78 10.16 7.36
C ASP A 30 3.10 8.66 7.44
N GLU A 31 2.08 7.79 7.43
CA GLU A 31 2.25 6.33 7.40
C GLU A 31 2.93 5.87 6.10
N ILE A 32 2.50 6.40 4.95
CA ILE A 32 3.15 6.12 3.65
C ILE A 32 4.63 6.52 3.68
N GLN A 33 4.97 7.68 4.26
CA GLN A 33 6.36 8.15 4.35
C GLN A 33 7.21 7.26 5.27
N LYS A 34 6.66 6.81 6.40
CA LYS A 34 7.35 5.89 7.33
C LYS A 34 7.68 4.57 6.65
N VAL A 35 6.69 3.94 6.03
CA VAL A 35 6.87 2.67 5.31
C VAL A 35 7.89 2.84 4.18
N THR A 36 7.74 3.91 3.39
CA THR A 36 8.66 4.23 2.30
C THR A 36 10.09 4.35 2.80
N SER A 37 10.31 5.12 3.86
CA SER A 37 11.63 5.31 4.47
C SER A 37 12.21 4.00 5.00
N TYR A 38 11.38 3.14 5.61
CA TYR A 38 11.81 1.81 6.07
C TYR A 38 12.32 0.96 4.91
N VAL A 39 11.55 0.83 3.83
CA VAL A 39 11.92 0.02 2.66
C VAL A 39 13.18 0.57 2.00
N LEU A 40 13.28 1.88 1.81
CA LEU A 40 14.47 2.52 1.23
C LEU A 40 15.71 2.37 2.11
N GLY A 41 15.56 2.37 3.43
CA GLY A 41 16.66 2.14 4.38
C GLY A 41 17.19 0.71 4.33
N LYS A 42 16.37 -0.25 3.90
CA LYS A 42 16.76 -1.66 3.79
C LYS A 42 17.49 -1.96 2.49
N THR A 43 17.33 -1.18 1.42
CA THR A 43 17.83 -1.54 0.09
C THR A 43 18.44 -0.37 -0.69
N LYS A 44 19.54 -0.66 -1.40
CA LYS A 44 20.12 0.27 -2.37
C LYS A 44 19.50 0.15 -3.76
N LEU A 45 18.69 -0.90 -3.99
CA LEU A 45 18.01 -1.09 -5.27
C LEU A 45 17.00 0.05 -5.51
N ARG A 46 16.87 0.48 -6.76
CA ARG A 46 15.84 1.44 -7.19
C ARG A 46 15.00 0.78 -8.29
N PRO A 47 13.89 0.09 -7.92
CA PRO A 47 13.09 -0.68 -8.84
C PRO A 47 12.46 0.16 -9.95
N LYS A 48 12.71 -0.16 -11.22
CA LYS A 48 12.02 0.45 -12.36
C LYS A 48 10.73 -0.27 -12.73
N LEU A 49 10.54 -1.46 -12.16
CA LEU A 49 9.41 -2.34 -12.39
C LEU A 49 8.78 -2.74 -11.06
N GLY A 50 7.50 -2.50 -10.89
CA GLY A 50 6.71 -3.01 -9.77
C GLY A 50 5.74 -4.08 -10.24
N ILE A 51 5.72 -5.23 -9.58
CA ILE A 51 4.82 -6.34 -9.90
C ILE A 51 4.03 -6.72 -8.65
N ILE A 52 2.71 -6.77 -8.77
CA ILE A 52 1.84 -7.28 -7.69
C ILE A 52 1.38 -8.69 -8.05
N CYS A 53 1.86 -9.68 -7.30
CA CYS A 53 1.53 -11.08 -7.50
C CYS A 53 0.24 -11.44 -6.76
N GLY A 54 -0.83 -11.70 -7.51
CA GLY A 54 -2.06 -12.29 -6.99
C GLY A 54 -1.96 -13.77 -6.64
N SER A 55 -3.08 -14.34 -6.18
CA SER A 55 -3.22 -15.75 -5.82
C SER A 55 -2.79 -16.68 -6.98
N GLY A 56 -1.76 -17.49 -6.78
CA GLY A 56 -1.21 -18.37 -7.82
C GLY A 56 0.00 -17.81 -8.59
N LEU A 57 0.37 -16.54 -8.37
CA LEU A 57 1.55 -15.91 -9.00
C LEU A 57 2.73 -15.73 -8.04
N GLY A 58 2.65 -16.30 -6.84
CA GLY A 58 3.74 -16.24 -5.86
C GLY A 58 5.07 -16.76 -6.41
N GLY A 59 5.04 -17.72 -7.33
CA GLY A 59 6.22 -18.27 -8.00
C GLY A 59 6.99 -17.27 -8.86
N LEU A 60 6.35 -16.22 -9.37
CA LEU A 60 7.05 -15.18 -10.16
C LEU A 60 8.12 -14.46 -9.34
N ALA A 61 7.89 -14.31 -8.03
CA ALA A 61 8.89 -13.71 -7.14
C ALA A 61 10.17 -14.58 -7.06
N ASN A 62 10.07 -15.90 -7.29
CA ASN A 62 11.23 -16.80 -7.26
C ASN A 62 12.16 -16.62 -8.47
N GLU A 63 11.65 -16.07 -9.58
CA GLU A 63 12.43 -15.80 -10.80
C GLU A 63 13.27 -14.51 -10.69
N VAL A 64 13.03 -13.71 -9.65
CA VAL A 64 13.84 -12.51 -9.36
C VAL A 64 15.25 -12.96 -8.93
N LYS A 65 16.29 -12.37 -9.51
CA LYS A 65 17.69 -12.63 -9.15
C LYS A 65 18.20 -11.64 -8.11
N ASP A 66 19.23 -12.02 -7.37
CA ASP A 66 19.86 -11.22 -6.30
C ASP A 66 18.83 -10.68 -5.31
N GLN A 67 17.98 -11.58 -4.81
CA GLN A 67 16.81 -11.20 -4.05
C GLN A 67 17.16 -10.62 -2.68
N GLN A 68 16.49 -9.52 -2.37
CA GLN A 68 16.30 -9.04 -1.02
C GLN A 68 14.82 -9.16 -0.66
N VAL A 69 14.54 -9.97 0.36
CA VAL A 69 13.18 -10.22 0.83
C VAL A 69 12.91 -9.40 2.09
N ILE A 70 11.81 -8.65 2.10
CA ILE A 70 11.32 -7.88 3.24
C ILE A 70 9.90 -8.36 3.56
N PRO A 71 9.68 -9.12 4.64
CA PRO A 71 8.35 -9.54 5.05
C PRO A 71 7.47 -8.35 5.44
N TYR A 72 6.17 -8.37 5.09
CA TYR A 72 5.22 -7.31 5.47
C TYR A 72 5.14 -7.15 6.98
N ALA A 73 5.26 -8.25 7.71
CA ALA A 73 5.22 -8.26 9.16
C ALA A 73 6.37 -7.49 9.83
N GLU A 74 7.47 -7.22 9.12
CA GLU A 74 8.59 -6.41 9.62
C GLU A 74 8.41 -4.92 9.34
N ILE A 75 7.45 -4.55 8.49
CA ILE A 75 7.21 -3.18 8.08
C ILE A 75 6.17 -2.60 9.02
N ASP A 76 6.59 -1.69 9.90
CA ASP A 76 5.67 -1.00 10.80
C ASP A 76 4.61 -0.21 10.01
N GLY A 77 3.35 -0.32 10.43
CA GLY A 77 2.20 0.25 9.71
C GLY A 77 1.71 -0.55 8.48
N PHE A 78 2.42 -1.61 8.05
CA PHE A 78 1.97 -2.45 6.94
C PHE A 78 1.04 -3.57 7.43
N PRO A 79 -0.11 -3.78 6.78
CA PRO A 79 -1.03 -4.83 7.18
C PRO A 79 -0.48 -6.21 6.80
N LYS A 80 -0.79 -7.18 7.65
CA LYS A 80 -0.44 -8.58 7.44
C LYS A 80 -1.40 -9.18 6.40
N CYS A 81 -0.85 -9.91 5.43
CA CYS A 81 -1.69 -10.73 4.55
C CYS A 81 -2.28 -11.89 5.36
N THR A 82 -3.61 -12.02 5.32
CA THR A 82 -4.32 -13.10 6.03
C THR A 82 -4.82 -14.22 5.11
N VAL A 83 -4.80 -13.97 3.79
CA VAL A 83 -5.26 -14.91 2.77
C VAL A 83 -4.23 -16.00 2.48
N GLN A 84 -4.69 -17.25 2.43
CA GLN A 84 -3.87 -18.41 2.06
C GLN A 84 -3.29 -18.24 0.64
N GLY A 85 -1.98 -18.48 0.48
CA GLY A 85 -1.26 -18.30 -0.79
C GLY A 85 -0.69 -16.90 -1.01
N HIS A 86 -0.89 -15.98 -0.08
CA HIS A 86 -0.22 -14.67 -0.05
C HIS A 86 0.90 -14.74 0.99
N ALA A 87 2.14 -14.94 0.54
CA ALA A 87 3.28 -15.10 1.44
C ALA A 87 3.57 -13.83 2.27
N GLY A 88 3.14 -12.66 1.78
CA GLY A 88 3.25 -11.41 2.50
C GLY A 88 4.68 -10.87 2.48
N ASN A 89 5.32 -10.88 1.31
CA ASN A 89 6.71 -10.44 1.16
C ASN A 89 6.85 -9.37 0.07
N LEU A 90 7.81 -8.47 0.29
CA LEU A 90 8.40 -7.66 -0.77
C LEU A 90 9.69 -8.33 -1.22
N VAL A 91 9.79 -8.66 -2.50
CA VAL A 91 10.96 -9.28 -3.10
C VAL A 91 11.57 -8.29 -4.07
N LEU A 92 12.70 -7.70 -3.68
CA LEU A 92 13.46 -6.78 -4.51
C LEU A 92 14.61 -7.53 -5.18
N GLY A 93 14.90 -7.21 -6.44
CA GLY A 93 16.06 -7.78 -7.13
C GLY A 93 16.00 -7.48 -8.62
N TYR A 94 16.46 -8.41 -9.46
CA TYR A 94 16.50 -8.23 -10.91
C TYR A 94 15.64 -9.27 -11.62
N LEU A 95 14.62 -8.84 -12.34
CA LEU A 95 13.85 -9.69 -13.24
C LEU A 95 14.29 -9.39 -14.67
N SER A 96 14.88 -10.37 -15.36
CA SER A 96 15.45 -10.18 -16.70
C SER A 96 16.41 -8.99 -16.82
N GLY A 97 17.21 -8.75 -15.77
CA GLY A 97 18.16 -7.63 -15.69
C GLY A 97 17.55 -6.28 -15.32
N VAL A 98 16.22 -6.19 -15.16
CA VAL A 98 15.53 -4.96 -14.75
C VAL A 98 15.40 -4.94 -13.23
N PRO A 99 15.82 -3.87 -12.55
CA PRO A 99 15.61 -3.73 -11.10
C PRO A 99 14.11 -3.70 -10.83
N THR A 100 13.63 -4.66 -10.05
CA THR A 100 12.23 -5.02 -9.89
C THR A 100 11.88 -5.17 -8.42
N VAL A 101 10.67 -4.75 -8.05
CA VAL A 101 10.04 -5.10 -6.79
C VAL A 101 8.79 -5.93 -7.06
N CYS A 102 8.76 -7.13 -6.50
CA CYS A 102 7.63 -8.05 -6.56
C CYS A 102 6.95 -8.10 -5.20
N MET A 103 5.65 -7.82 -5.17
CA MET A 103 4.82 -8.06 -4.01
C MET A 103 4.27 -9.47 -4.06
N GLN A 104 4.75 -10.34 -3.18
CA GLN A 104 4.30 -11.72 -3.08
C GLN A 104 3.03 -11.79 -2.24
N GLY A 105 1.92 -11.40 -2.86
CA GLY A 105 0.62 -11.23 -2.22
C GLY A 105 0.18 -9.77 -2.25
N ARG A 106 -1.14 -9.58 -2.18
CA ARG A 106 -1.80 -8.29 -2.00
C ARG A 106 -2.84 -8.38 -0.88
N LEU A 107 -3.25 -7.21 -0.42
CA LEU A 107 -4.40 -7.04 0.45
C LEU A 107 -5.66 -6.92 -0.40
N HIS A 108 -6.78 -7.31 0.17
CA HIS A 108 -8.06 -7.13 -0.48
C HIS A 108 -8.98 -6.25 0.34
N PHE A 109 -9.79 -5.45 -0.35
CA PHE A 109 -10.79 -4.61 0.29
C PHE A 109 -11.81 -5.42 1.11
N TYR A 110 -12.15 -6.64 0.67
CA TYR A 110 -13.07 -7.52 1.38
C TYR A 110 -12.52 -8.06 2.71
N GLU A 111 -11.22 -7.94 2.98
CA GLU A 111 -10.61 -8.27 4.28
C GLU A 111 -10.89 -7.18 5.33
N GLY A 112 -11.63 -6.11 4.98
CA GLY A 112 -11.95 -4.99 5.86
C GLY A 112 -10.91 -3.87 5.85
N HIS A 113 -9.94 -3.93 4.94
CA HIS A 113 -8.92 -2.89 4.80
C HIS A 113 -9.46 -1.65 4.08
N PRO A 114 -9.14 -0.43 4.54
CA PRO A 114 -9.53 0.78 3.85
C PRO A 114 -8.80 0.89 2.50
N ALA A 115 -9.43 1.56 1.52
CA ALA A 115 -8.92 1.61 0.14
C ALA A 115 -7.48 2.12 0.04
N TRP A 116 -7.12 3.15 0.82
CA TRP A 116 -5.76 3.70 0.84
C TRP A 116 -4.71 2.68 1.28
N LEU A 117 -5.07 1.73 2.14
CA LEU A 117 -4.17 0.71 2.64
C LEU A 117 -3.97 -0.40 1.61
N VAL A 118 -5.04 -0.76 0.89
CA VAL A 118 -5.00 -1.72 -0.22
C VAL A 118 -4.14 -1.20 -1.38
N THR A 119 -4.18 0.11 -1.65
CA THR A 119 -3.39 0.76 -2.71
C THR A 119 -2.04 1.30 -2.23
N MET A 120 -1.80 1.35 -0.92
CA MET A 120 -0.56 1.83 -0.30
C MET A 120 0.72 1.30 -0.97
N PRO A 121 0.81 0.00 -1.32
CA PRO A 121 2.03 -0.52 -1.93
C PRO A 121 2.36 0.13 -3.28
N ILE A 122 1.35 0.47 -4.08
CA ILE A 122 1.55 1.19 -5.34
C ILE A 122 2.12 2.58 -5.04
N ILE A 123 1.57 3.26 -4.03
CA ILE A 123 1.95 4.62 -3.64
C ILE A 123 3.40 4.67 -3.12
N ILE A 124 3.78 3.71 -2.28
CA ILE A 124 5.13 3.59 -1.70
C ILE A 124 6.21 3.44 -2.77
N TYR A 125 5.89 2.87 -3.93
CA TYR A 125 6.85 2.75 -5.01
C TYR A 125 6.83 3.93 -5.95
N SER A 126 5.65 4.47 -6.27
CA SER A 126 5.56 5.65 -7.16
C SER A 126 6.25 6.88 -6.57
N PHE A 127 6.19 7.08 -5.25
CA PHE A 127 6.66 8.32 -4.61
C PHE A 127 8.20 8.46 -4.55
N PRO A 128 8.97 7.45 -4.10
CA PRO A 128 10.43 7.55 -3.98
C PRO A 128 11.21 7.06 -5.20
N ILE A 129 10.62 6.22 -6.07
CA ILE A 129 11.34 5.66 -7.22
C ILE A 129 11.22 6.57 -8.47
N GLY A 130 10.43 7.65 -8.35
CA GLY A 130 10.16 8.60 -9.41
C GLY A 130 9.13 8.08 -10.40
N TYR A 131 8.50 9.01 -11.12
CA TYR A 131 7.42 8.75 -12.08
C TYR A 131 7.80 7.88 -13.29
N ASN A 132 9.06 7.43 -13.39
CA ASN A 132 9.57 6.61 -14.49
C ASN A 132 9.47 5.10 -14.23
N ALA A 133 8.88 4.66 -13.12
CA ALA A 133 8.66 3.26 -12.82
C ALA A 133 7.34 2.75 -13.44
N ASN A 134 7.37 1.56 -14.04
CA ASN A 134 6.19 0.90 -14.60
C ASN A 134 5.61 -0.09 -13.58
N TYR A 135 4.30 -0.04 -13.37
CA TYR A 135 3.59 -0.90 -12.40
C TYR A 135 2.64 -1.86 -13.10
N TYR A 136 2.78 -3.15 -12.80
CA TYR A 136 1.95 -4.22 -13.34
C TYR A 136 1.26 -4.98 -12.21
N LEU A 137 -0.07 -5.03 -12.26
CA LEU A 137 -0.88 -5.88 -11.40
C LEU A 137 -1.23 -7.16 -12.17
N LEU A 138 -0.81 -8.31 -11.66
CA LEU A 138 -1.09 -9.61 -12.28
C LEU A 138 -2.13 -10.37 -11.43
N VAL A 139 -3.29 -10.67 -12.00
CA VAL A 139 -4.42 -11.34 -11.31
C VAL A 139 -4.81 -12.63 -12.04
N PRO A 140 -4.78 -13.80 -11.38
CA PRO A 140 -5.12 -15.07 -12.04
C PRO A 140 -6.62 -15.38 -12.07
N HIS A 141 -7.41 -14.60 -12.80
CA HIS A 141 -8.69 -15.09 -13.34
C HIS A 141 -9.23 -14.11 -14.40
N ARG A 142 -9.48 -14.62 -15.62
CA ARG A 142 -10.09 -13.94 -16.79
C ARG A 142 -9.58 -12.51 -17.09
N LEU A 143 -8.66 -12.43 -18.06
CA LEU A 143 -8.48 -11.31 -19.00
C LEU A 143 -8.74 -9.90 -18.43
N GLN A 144 -7.81 -9.38 -17.63
CA GLN A 144 -7.42 -7.96 -17.65
C GLN A 144 -6.25 -7.75 -16.68
N CYS A 145 -5.03 -7.60 -17.22
CA CYS A 145 -4.00 -6.84 -16.52
C CYS A 145 -4.48 -5.39 -16.53
N GLN A 146 -4.91 -4.86 -15.39
CA GLN A 146 -5.16 -3.42 -15.30
C GLN A 146 -3.78 -2.76 -15.17
N LEU A 147 -3.22 -2.36 -16.30
CA LEU A 147 -2.01 -1.54 -16.33
C LEU A 147 -2.35 -0.19 -15.71
N LEU A 148 -1.78 0.11 -14.55
CA LEU A 148 -1.64 1.49 -14.12
C LEU A 148 -0.35 2.03 -14.75
N PHE A 149 -0.47 2.60 -15.94
CA PHE A 149 0.59 3.42 -16.48
C PHE A 149 0.64 4.72 -15.68
N THR A 150 1.71 4.92 -14.91
CA THR A 150 2.17 6.27 -14.64
C THR A 150 3.06 6.66 -15.82
N HIS A 151 2.48 7.24 -16.87
CA HIS A 151 3.29 7.96 -17.86
C HIS A 151 3.54 9.36 -17.31
N SER A 152 4.81 9.77 -17.24
CA SER A 152 5.15 11.19 -17.30
C SER A 152 5.09 11.66 -18.76
N PRO A 153 4.69 12.92 -19.03
CA PRO A 153 4.77 13.53 -20.36
C PRO A 153 6.22 13.69 -20.84
#